data_AF-A0A4Y6UVW9-F1
#
_entry.id   AF-A0A4Y6UVW9-F1
#
_cell.length_a   1.000
_cell.length_b   1.000
_cell.length_c   1.000
_cell.angle_alpha   90.00
_cell.angle_beta   90.00
_cell.angle_gamma   90.00
#
_symmetry.space_group_name_H-M   'P 1'
#
loop_
_entity.id
_entity.type
_entity.pdbx_description
1 polymer ?
#
loop_
_entity_poly.entity_id
_entity_poly.type
_entity_poly.pdbx_seq_one_letter_code
_entity_poly.pdbx_strand_id
1 'polypeptide(L)'
;MKRLESIDIVRGFALLGILFVNMQQMLYPNTDIDASWTDRLLFNTLEYGISHRFFVIFSFLFGTGFYLFMQSAQRKGLRVGPLFVRRLLILLLIGLIHHLFQPGEVLVYYAILGFLLLPFRRAKSWLLLAAGLVVTGLGLYMGSIILTYGMFLLGYWAGRIGLFEPGRHVKGLSVTLIVSLLLIYPAARLQQLVMDQTGLYDTASALGGLPLSVFYVTALMRLCDFAAVRRKLAPLAAMGRMALTNYLLQTAIVVSLSAAFGWREHITLPVLCAVAIAILIVQAAGSRLWMRFFTMGPFEFLWRLGTYGPKSAQPLRRKNEQEASASSHA
;
A
#
# COMPACT_ATOMS: atom_id res chain seq x y z
N MET A 1 15.45 -13.21 10.07
CA MET A 1 14.68 -12.00 10.45
C MET A 1 13.28 -12.46 10.82
N LYS A 2 12.82 -12.16 12.05
CA LYS A 2 11.41 -12.37 12.40
C LYS A 2 10.56 -11.54 11.45
N ARG A 3 9.50 -12.14 10.89
CA ARG A 3 8.56 -11.43 10.04
C ARG A 3 7.89 -10.33 10.86
N LEU A 4 7.84 -9.12 10.34
CA LEU A 4 7.20 -7.99 10.99
C LEU A 4 5.70 -8.07 10.68
N GLU A 5 4.88 -8.47 11.65
CA GLU A 5 3.43 -8.58 11.47
C GLU A 5 2.78 -7.19 11.29
N SER A 6 3.33 -6.18 11.98
CA SER A 6 2.97 -4.77 11.89
C SER A 6 2.94 -4.24 10.45
N ILE A 7 4.01 -4.45 9.67
CA ILE A 7 4.06 -3.99 8.27
C ILE A 7 3.06 -4.73 7.39
N ASP A 8 2.82 -6.02 7.64
CA ASP A 8 1.84 -6.80 6.91
C ASP A 8 0.41 -6.29 7.23
N ILE A 9 0.11 -5.92 8.48
CA ILE A 9 -1.17 -5.28 8.86
C ILE A 9 -1.37 -3.95 8.14
N VAL A 10 -0.36 -3.06 8.14
CA VAL A 10 -0.48 -1.74 7.50
C VAL A 10 -0.64 -1.89 5.98
N ARG A 11 0.01 -2.88 5.34
CA ARG A 11 -0.25 -3.23 3.93
C ARG A 11 -1.66 -3.74 3.71
N GLY A 12 -2.15 -4.63 4.57
CA GLY A 12 -3.52 -5.12 4.51
C GLY A 12 -4.54 -4.00 4.62
N PHE A 13 -4.31 -3.05 5.54
CA PHE A 13 -5.10 -1.84 5.65
C PHE A 13 -5.03 -0.99 4.38
N ALA A 14 -3.83 -0.80 3.81
CA ALA A 14 -3.66 -0.04 2.57
C ALA A 14 -4.50 -0.63 1.40
N LEU A 15 -4.62 -1.96 1.32
CA LEU A 15 -5.45 -2.66 0.33
C LEU A 15 -6.95 -2.44 0.51
N LEU A 16 -7.42 -2.12 1.71
CA LEU A 16 -8.84 -1.85 1.93
C LEU A 16 -9.24 -0.57 1.21
N GLY A 17 -8.51 0.52 1.45
CA GLY A 17 -8.86 1.82 0.87
C GLY A 17 -8.51 1.92 -0.62
N ILE A 18 -7.44 1.27 -1.08
CA ILE A 18 -7.07 1.33 -2.51
C ILE A 18 -8.15 0.75 -3.43
N LEU A 19 -8.93 -0.23 -2.95
CA LEU A 19 -10.04 -0.80 -3.71
C LEU A 19 -11.10 0.28 -3.98
N PHE A 20 -11.51 1.04 -2.97
CA PHE A 20 -12.50 2.10 -3.13
C PHE A 20 -12.01 3.16 -4.12
N VAL A 21 -10.75 3.58 -3.99
CA VAL A 21 -10.15 4.57 -4.89
C VAL A 21 -10.16 4.06 -6.33
N ASN A 22 -9.74 2.82 -6.55
CA ASN A 22 -9.72 2.22 -7.89
C ASN A 22 -11.11 2.02 -8.47
N MET A 23 -12.09 1.58 -7.65
CA MET A 23 -13.47 1.41 -8.09
C MET A 23 -14.12 2.75 -8.44
N GLN A 24 -13.88 3.80 -7.64
CA GLN A 24 -14.37 5.14 -7.94
C GLN A 24 -13.77 5.66 -9.25
N GLN A 25 -12.44 5.57 -9.43
CA GLN A 25 -11.76 5.99 -10.66
C GLN A 25 -12.25 5.22 -11.90
N MET A 26 -12.55 3.93 -11.77
CA MET A 26 -12.91 3.09 -12.90
C MET A 26 -14.41 3.12 -13.25
N LEU A 27 -15.28 3.27 -12.24
CA LEU A 27 -16.73 3.06 -12.41
C LEU A 27 -17.57 4.30 -12.07
N TYR A 28 -17.01 5.30 -11.39
CA TYR A 28 -17.74 6.50 -10.97
C TYR A 28 -16.91 7.78 -11.18
N PRO A 29 -16.50 8.10 -12.43
CA PRO A 29 -15.65 9.26 -12.71
C PRO A 29 -16.37 10.61 -12.64
N ASN A 30 -17.70 10.63 -12.82
CA ASN A 30 -18.50 11.86 -12.86
C ASN A 30 -19.36 12.02 -11.61
N THR A 31 -19.35 13.22 -11.02
CA THR A 31 -20.24 13.61 -9.94
C THR A 31 -21.48 14.29 -10.49
N ASP A 32 -22.63 13.61 -10.48
CA ASP A 32 -23.90 14.27 -10.76
C ASP A 32 -24.27 15.24 -9.63
N ILE A 33 -24.70 16.45 -10.01
CA ILE A 33 -24.99 17.57 -9.11
C ILE A 33 -26.30 17.34 -8.32
N ASP A 34 -27.17 16.45 -8.81
CA ASP A 34 -28.46 16.10 -8.21
C ASP A 34 -28.40 14.88 -7.27
N ALA A 35 -27.21 14.50 -6.82
CA ALA A 35 -27.00 13.34 -5.96
C ALA A 35 -27.73 13.46 -4.60
N SER A 36 -28.34 12.36 -4.16
CA SER A 36 -29.06 12.26 -2.89
C SER A 36 -28.16 12.60 -1.69
N TRP A 37 -28.74 12.91 -0.52
CA TRP A 37 -27.93 13.16 0.69
C TRP A 37 -27.02 11.97 1.04
N THR A 38 -27.50 10.74 0.83
CA THR A 38 -26.71 9.52 1.03
C THR A 38 -25.52 9.45 0.07
N ASP A 39 -25.70 9.84 -1.19
CA ASP A 39 -24.62 9.85 -2.17
C ASP A 39 -23.59 10.93 -1.83
N ARG A 40 -24.04 12.13 -1.44
CA ARG A 40 -23.13 13.21 -1.00
C ARG A 40 -22.32 12.82 0.23
N LEU A 41 -22.96 12.17 1.21
CA LEU A 41 -22.28 11.69 2.40
C LEU A 41 -21.22 10.63 2.07
N LEU A 42 -21.58 9.63 1.25
CA LEU A 42 -20.64 8.60 0.80
C LEU A 42 -19.50 9.20 -0.01
N PHE A 43 -19.80 10.09 -0.95
CA PHE A 43 -18.80 10.74 -1.79
C PHE A 43 -17.82 11.54 -0.94
N ASN A 44 -18.30 12.40 -0.05
CA ASN A 44 -17.44 13.16 0.86
C ASN A 44 -16.61 12.26 1.78
N THR A 45 -17.17 11.13 2.23
CA THR A 45 -16.45 10.16 3.05
C THR A 45 -15.29 9.54 2.28
N LEU A 46 -15.53 9.15 1.02
CA LEU A 46 -14.48 8.63 0.14
C LEU A 46 -13.44 9.71 -0.16
N GLU A 47 -13.87 10.89 -0.56
CA GLU A 47 -13.03 12.01 -0.95
C GLU A 47 -12.07 12.48 0.16
N TYR A 48 -12.62 12.78 1.35
CA TYR A 48 -11.82 13.33 2.44
C TYR A 48 -11.20 12.25 3.33
N GLY A 49 -11.78 11.04 3.37
CA GLY A 49 -11.33 9.93 4.22
C GLY A 49 -10.40 8.94 3.52
N ILE A 50 -10.57 8.72 2.22
CA ILE A 50 -9.94 7.60 1.49
C ILE A 50 -9.08 8.08 0.32
N SER A 51 -9.62 8.88 -0.59
CA SER A 51 -8.97 9.35 -1.82
C SER A 51 -7.64 10.03 -1.52
N HIS A 52 -6.59 9.68 -2.27
CA HIS A 52 -5.17 10.05 -2.05
C HIS A 52 -4.50 9.50 -0.78
N ARG A 53 -5.22 9.27 0.33
CA ARG A 53 -4.61 8.83 1.61
C ARG A 53 -3.95 7.47 1.47
N PHE A 54 -4.67 6.55 0.85
CA PHE A 54 -4.21 5.18 0.67
C PHE A 54 -3.08 5.07 -0.37
N PHE A 55 -3.02 5.98 -1.36
CA PHE A 55 -1.87 6.08 -2.26
C PHE A 55 -0.61 6.54 -1.53
N VAL A 56 -0.71 7.53 -0.64
CA VAL A 56 0.41 8.00 0.19
C VAL A 56 0.94 6.86 1.09
N ILE A 57 0.04 6.12 1.74
CA ILE A 57 0.40 4.95 2.56
C ILE A 57 1.07 3.86 1.72
N PHE A 58 0.48 3.51 0.57
CA PHE A 58 1.02 2.46 -0.29
C PHE A 58 2.41 2.85 -0.83
N SER A 59 2.60 4.13 -1.17
CA SER A 59 3.89 4.68 -1.60
C SER A 59 4.97 4.55 -0.51
N PHE A 60 4.62 4.95 0.72
CA PHE A 60 5.51 4.81 1.88
C PHE A 60 5.88 3.35 2.17
N LEU A 61 4.91 2.44 2.09
CA LEU A 61 5.12 1.01 2.32
C LEU A 61 5.96 0.36 1.22
N PHE A 62 5.88 0.87 -0.01
CA PHE A 62 6.71 0.41 -1.12
C PHE A 62 8.19 0.73 -0.88
N GLY A 63 8.49 1.97 -0.50
CA GLY A 63 9.84 2.39 -0.09
C GLY A 63 10.39 1.56 1.09
N THR A 64 9.56 1.34 2.12
CA THR A 64 9.89 0.47 3.27
C THR A 64 10.17 -0.96 2.81
N GLY A 65 9.32 -1.49 1.93
CA GLY A 65 9.44 -2.83 1.38
C GLY A 65 10.74 -3.06 0.62
N PHE A 66 11.24 -2.05 -0.09
CA PHE A 66 12.53 -2.11 -0.75
C PHE A 66 13.70 -2.16 0.20
N TYR A 67 13.70 -1.33 1.25
CA TYR A 67 14.76 -1.40 2.25
C TYR A 67 14.83 -2.80 2.86
N LEU A 68 13.69 -3.37 3.26
CA LEU A 68 13.61 -4.72 3.84
C LEU A 68 14.06 -5.80 2.84
N PHE A 69 13.69 -5.66 1.55
CA PHE A 69 14.14 -6.56 0.50
C PHE A 69 15.67 -6.53 0.35
N MET A 70 16.27 -5.33 0.26
CA MET A 70 17.71 -5.20 0.07
C MET A 70 18.48 -5.70 1.29
N GLN A 71 18.03 -5.38 2.49
CA GLN A 71 18.61 -5.90 3.72
C GLN A 71 18.54 -7.44 3.75
N SER A 72 17.44 -8.03 3.29
CA SER A 72 17.31 -9.49 3.19
C SER A 72 18.27 -10.09 2.15
N ALA A 73 18.44 -9.46 0.99
CA ALA A 73 19.37 -9.91 -0.05
C ALA A 73 20.84 -9.80 0.38
N GLN A 74 21.21 -8.71 1.05
CA GLN A 74 22.56 -8.52 1.61
C GLN A 74 22.93 -9.61 2.62
N ARG A 75 22.00 -9.94 3.54
CA ARG A 75 22.22 -11.02 4.53
C ARG A 75 22.39 -12.40 3.90
N LYS A 76 21.89 -12.61 2.69
CA LYS A 76 22.08 -13.85 1.92
C LYS A 76 23.35 -13.84 1.06
N GLY A 77 24.19 -12.80 1.16
CA GLY A 77 25.40 -12.66 0.35
C GLY A 77 25.13 -12.42 -1.14
N LEU A 78 23.91 -12.01 -1.53
CA LEU A 78 23.53 -11.85 -2.92
C LEU A 78 23.86 -10.45 -3.46
N ARG A 79 24.07 -10.34 -4.78
CA ARG A 79 24.27 -9.06 -5.47
C ARG A 79 22.97 -8.27 -5.56
N VAL A 80 22.79 -7.31 -4.67
CA VAL A 80 21.53 -6.56 -4.49
C VAL A 80 21.13 -5.73 -5.71
N GLY A 81 22.09 -5.06 -6.37
CA GLY A 81 21.80 -4.15 -7.50
C GLY A 81 21.07 -4.83 -8.65
N PRO A 82 21.63 -5.90 -9.25
CA PRO A 82 20.95 -6.64 -10.31
C PRO A 82 19.61 -7.25 -9.88
N LEU A 83 19.51 -7.77 -8.65
CA LEU A 83 18.25 -8.30 -8.13
C LEU A 83 17.18 -7.21 -8.00
N PHE A 84 17.58 -6.01 -7.59
CA PHE A 84 16.69 -4.86 -7.49
C PHE A 84 16.15 -4.45 -8.86
N VAL A 85 17.04 -4.33 -9.85
CA VAL A 85 16.65 -4.03 -11.24
C VAL A 85 15.71 -5.11 -11.79
N ARG A 86 16.03 -6.40 -11.63
CA ARG A 86 15.14 -7.50 -12.04
C ARG A 86 13.77 -7.41 -11.40
N ARG A 87 13.73 -7.17 -10.08
CA ARG A 87 12.49 -7.04 -9.31
C ARG A 87 11.60 -5.92 -9.84
N LEU A 88 12.19 -4.78 -10.19
CA LEU A 88 11.48 -3.65 -10.78
C LEU A 88 11.02 -3.92 -12.22
N LEU A 89 11.85 -4.55 -13.05
CA LEU A 89 11.47 -4.90 -14.42
C LEU A 89 10.29 -5.88 -14.46
N ILE A 90 10.28 -6.88 -13.57
CA ILE A 90 9.14 -7.81 -13.45
C ILE A 90 7.91 -7.08 -12.95
N LEU A 91 8.06 -6.18 -11.98
CA LEU A 91 6.94 -5.38 -11.48
C LEU A 91 6.39 -4.46 -12.57
N LEU A 92 7.27 -3.84 -13.37
CA LEU A 92 6.90 -3.01 -14.52
C LEU A 92 6.13 -3.83 -15.55
N LEU A 93 6.58 -5.05 -15.87
CA LEU A 93 5.87 -5.93 -16.80
C LEU A 93 4.47 -6.30 -16.28
N ILE A 94 4.37 -6.66 -15.00
CA ILE A 94 3.06 -6.93 -14.35
C ILE A 94 2.17 -5.69 -14.42
N GLY A 95 2.73 -4.52 -14.11
CA GLY A 95 2.02 -3.24 -14.18
C GLY A 95 1.55 -2.92 -15.60
N LEU A 96 2.39 -3.09 -16.62
CA LEU A 96 2.01 -2.84 -18.02
C LEU A 96 0.86 -3.73 -18.48
N ILE A 97 0.85 -5.01 -18.08
CA ILE A 97 -0.27 -5.92 -18.36
C ILE A 97 -1.52 -5.46 -17.59
N HIS A 98 -1.37 -5.10 -16.31
CA HIS A 98 -2.46 -4.66 -15.46
C HIS A 98 -3.08 -3.33 -15.91
N HIS A 99 -2.27 -2.42 -16.44
CA HIS A 99 -2.69 -1.12 -16.98
C HIS A 99 -3.68 -1.25 -18.14
N LEU A 100 -3.64 -2.36 -18.88
CA LEU A 100 -4.62 -2.66 -19.94
C LEU A 100 -6.04 -2.84 -19.38
N PHE A 101 -6.16 -3.29 -18.13
CA PHE A 101 -7.44 -3.51 -17.46
C PHE A 101 -7.85 -2.32 -16.60
N GLN A 102 -6.87 -1.60 -16.04
CA GLN A 102 -7.09 -0.44 -15.19
C GLN A 102 -6.11 0.69 -15.53
N PRO A 103 -6.49 1.61 -16.43
CA PRO A 103 -5.68 2.78 -16.72
C PRO A 103 -5.47 3.66 -15.49
N GLY A 104 -4.25 4.18 -15.31
CA GLY A 104 -3.87 4.99 -14.15
C GLY A 104 -3.53 4.19 -12.89
N GLU A 105 -3.29 2.88 -13.02
CA GLU A 105 -2.82 2.03 -11.94
C GLU A 105 -1.41 2.39 -11.42
N VAL A 106 -1.09 2.01 -10.19
CA VAL A 106 0.11 2.49 -9.49
C VAL A 106 1.41 1.71 -9.75
N LEU A 107 1.36 0.44 -10.14
CA LEU A 107 2.53 -0.44 -10.29
C LEU A 107 3.51 0.07 -11.35
N VAL A 108 3.05 0.54 -12.50
CA VAL A 108 3.93 1.12 -13.54
C VAL A 108 4.67 2.32 -12.97
N TYR A 109 3.96 3.29 -12.37
CA TYR A 109 4.59 4.47 -11.77
C TYR A 109 5.56 4.07 -10.66
N TYR A 110 5.20 3.09 -9.84
CA TYR A 110 6.01 2.62 -8.73
C TYR A 110 7.27 1.90 -9.21
N ALA A 111 7.18 1.13 -10.28
CA ALA A 111 8.31 0.45 -10.87
C ALA A 111 9.31 1.46 -11.45
N ILE A 112 8.82 2.48 -12.17
CA ILE A 112 9.64 3.55 -12.76
C ILE A 112 10.33 4.37 -11.66
N LEU A 113 9.56 4.92 -10.71
CA LEU A 113 10.10 5.70 -9.60
C LEU A 113 11.00 4.87 -8.68
N GLY A 114 10.76 3.56 -8.59
CA GLY A 114 11.60 2.65 -7.83
C GLY A 114 13.05 2.60 -8.34
N PHE A 115 13.28 2.77 -9.64
CA PHE A 115 14.65 2.82 -10.19
C PHE A 115 15.44 4.02 -9.62
N LEU A 116 14.76 5.13 -9.38
CA LEU A 116 15.35 6.35 -8.82
C LEU A 116 15.79 6.17 -7.35
N LEU A 117 15.35 5.13 -6.66
CA LEU A 117 15.84 4.79 -5.31
C LEU A 117 17.22 4.11 -5.31
N LEU A 118 17.67 3.57 -6.45
CA LEU A 118 18.91 2.79 -6.53
C LEU A 118 20.18 3.61 -6.16
N PRO A 119 20.33 4.89 -6.55
CA PRO A 119 21.43 5.74 -6.10
C PRO A 119 21.45 5.92 -4.57
N PHE A 120 20.27 5.98 -3.95
CA PHE A 120 20.10 6.21 -2.52
C PHE A 120 20.42 4.98 -1.65
N ARG A 121 20.72 3.83 -2.24
CA ARG A 121 21.05 2.59 -1.50
C ARG A 121 22.22 2.77 -0.52
N ARG A 122 23.23 3.56 -0.89
CA ARG A 122 24.44 3.87 -0.10
C ARG A 122 24.35 5.23 0.62
N ALA A 123 23.27 5.99 0.42
CA ALA A 123 23.10 7.29 1.06
C ALA A 123 23.08 7.16 2.59
N LYS A 124 23.54 8.18 3.30
CA LYS A 124 23.43 8.28 4.77
C LYS A 124 21.98 8.45 5.19
N SER A 125 21.63 7.99 6.40
CA SER A 125 20.23 8.01 6.87
C SER A 125 19.63 9.41 6.95
N TRP A 126 20.41 10.41 7.36
CA TRP A 126 19.94 11.80 7.42
C TRP A 126 19.65 12.38 6.04
N LEU A 127 20.44 12.00 5.02
CA LEU A 127 20.24 12.46 3.65
C LEU A 127 18.94 11.91 3.06
N LEU A 128 18.59 10.66 3.37
CA LEU A 128 17.31 10.07 2.99
C LEU A 128 16.13 10.81 3.62
N LEU A 129 16.24 11.18 4.90
CA LEU A 129 15.21 11.94 5.59
C LEU A 129 15.07 13.34 4.98
N ALA A 130 16.19 14.06 4.82
CA ALA A 130 16.19 15.41 4.25
C ALA A 130 15.64 15.41 2.82
N ALA A 131 16.13 14.52 1.95
CA ALA A 131 15.63 14.39 0.58
C ALA A 131 14.16 13.99 0.56
N GLY A 132 13.74 13.04 1.40
CA GLY A 132 12.34 12.64 1.51
C GLY A 132 11.42 13.79 1.93
N LEU A 133 11.80 14.59 2.92
CA LEU A 133 11.03 15.75 3.36
C LEU A 133 10.97 16.85 2.28
N VAL A 134 12.10 17.16 1.66
CA VAL A 134 12.16 18.18 0.58
C VAL A 134 11.32 17.76 -0.62
N VAL A 135 11.49 16.53 -1.09
CA VAL A 135 10.73 16.02 -2.25
C VAL A 135 9.24 15.90 -1.93
N THR A 136 8.87 15.47 -0.72
CA THR A 136 7.47 15.48 -0.27
C THR A 136 6.90 16.90 -0.29
N GLY A 137 7.63 17.90 0.25
CA GLY A 137 7.21 19.30 0.22
C GLY A 137 7.03 19.85 -1.21
N LEU A 138 7.97 19.55 -2.11
CA LEU A 138 7.82 19.87 -3.54
C LEU A 138 6.63 19.15 -4.17
N GLY A 139 6.39 17.89 -3.80
CA GLY A 139 5.28 17.08 -4.30
C GLY A 139 3.91 17.59 -3.87
N LEU A 140 3.81 18.24 -2.70
CA LEU A 140 2.58 18.90 -2.27
C LEU A 140 2.17 20.06 -3.20
N TYR A 141 3.11 20.65 -3.93
CA TYR A 141 2.87 21.73 -4.88
C TYR A 141 2.84 21.25 -6.34
N MET A 142 3.81 20.41 -6.71
CA MET A 142 4.06 20.00 -8.10
C MET A 142 3.31 18.73 -8.52
N GLY A 143 2.64 18.04 -7.58
CA GLY A 143 1.72 16.94 -7.89
C GLY A 143 2.12 15.56 -7.35
N SER A 144 1.20 14.61 -7.55
CA SER A 144 1.17 13.29 -6.93
C SER A 144 2.39 12.39 -7.25
N ILE A 145 2.99 12.53 -8.44
CA ILE A 145 4.17 11.74 -8.85
C ILE A 145 5.39 12.11 -7.98
N ILE A 146 5.64 13.40 -7.79
CA ILE A 146 6.77 13.89 -6.97
C ILE A 146 6.51 13.54 -5.50
N LEU A 147 5.28 13.70 -5.04
CA LEU A 147 4.88 13.28 -3.68
C LEU A 147 5.11 11.77 -3.47
N THR A 148 4.74 10.93 -4.43
CA THR A 148 4.96 9.47 -4.39
C THR A 148 6.43 9.16 -4.19
N TYR A 149 7.32 9.82 -4.93
CA TYR A 149 8.76 9.63 -4.78
C TYR A 149 9.29 10.12 -3.42
N GLY A 150 8.78 11.24 -2.91
CA GLY A 150 9.08 11.71 -1.55
C GLY A 150 8.69 10.69 -0.47
N MET A 151 7.49 10.12 -0.60
CA MET A 151 7.00 9.05 0.28
C MET A 151 7.82 7.76 0.16
N PHE A 152 8.33 7.42 -1.03
CA PHE A 152 9.24 6.28 -1.19
C PHE A 152 10.53 6.47 -0.41
N LEU A 153 11.13 7.67 -0.47
CA LEU A 153 12.35 8.00 0.27
C LEU A 153 12.11 7.97 1.78
N LEU A 154 11.01 8.55 2.26
CA LEU A 154 10.61 8.51 3.67
C LEU A 154 10.33 7.07 4.13
N GLY A 155 9.68 6.26 3.30
CA GLY A 155 9.44 4.84 3.55
C GLY A 155 10.74 4.04 3.65
N TYR A 156 11.68 4.30 2.74
CA TYR A 156 13.00 3.70 2.79
C TYR A 156 13.72 4.05 4.09
N TRP A 157 13.71 5.33 4.48
CA TRP A 157 14.28 5.81 5.74
C TRP A 157 13.61 5.14 6.95
N ALA A 158 12.28 5.03 6.96
CA ALA A 158 11.50 4.38 8.00
C ALA A 158 11.86 2.89 8.15
N GLY A 159 12.03 2.18 7.04
CA GLY A 159 12.56 0.82 7.03
C GLY A 159 13.94 0.75 7.67
N ARG A 160 14.81 1.71 7.37
CA ARG A 160 16.19 1.76 7.87
C ARG A 160 16.28 1.96 9.38
N ILE A 161 15.46 2.81 9.95
CA ILE A 161 15.43 3.04 11.40
C ILE A 161 14.66 1.95 12.18
N GLY A 162 14.08 0.97 11.46
CA GLY A 162 13.28 -0.10 12.05
C GLY A 162 11.94 0.40 12.59
N LEU A 163 11.28 1.36 11.92
CA LEU A 163 10.05 2.00 12.41
C LEU A 163 8.93 0.99 12.73
N PHE A 164 8.86 -0.11 11.98
CA PHE A 164 7.84 -1.15 12.12
C PHE A 164 8.20 -2.24 13.14
N GLU A 165 9.33 -2.14 13.84
CA GLU A 165 9.68 -3.07 14.92
C GLU A 165 8.80 -2.79 16.16
N PRO A 166 8.04 -3.79 16.67
CA PRO A 166 7.14 -3.57 17.80
C PRO A 166 7.85 -3.03 19.04
N GLY A 167 7.24 -2.06 19.74
CA GLY A 167 7.81 -1.43 20.93
C GLY A 167 8.99 -0.48 20.66
N ARG A 168 9.45 -0.34 19.41
CA ARG A 168 10.49 0.63 19.04
C ARG A 168 9.86 1.99 18.74
N HIS A 169 10.57 3.08 19.04
CA HIS A 169 10.14 4.46 18.73
C HIS A 169 8.76 4.88 19.26
N VAL A 170 8.25 4.25 20.32
CA VAL A 170 6.91 4.49 20.89
C VAL A 170 6.63 5.97 21.15
N LYS A 171 7.57 6.68 21.80
CA LYS A 171 7.42 8.12 22.07
C LYS A 171 7.29 8.93 20.78
N GLY A 172 8.14 8.66 19.80
CA GLY A 172 8.12 9.33 18.49
C GLY A 172 6.79 9.08 17.76
N LEU A 173 6.35 7.82 17.69
CA LEU A 173 5.08 7.45 17.08
C LEU A 173 3.87 8.11 17.76
N SER A 174 3.87 8.22 19.10
CA SER A 174 2.80 8.91 19.83
C SER A 174 2.78 10.42 19.57
N VAL A 175 3.96 11.07 19.51
CA VAL A 175 4.06 12.49 19.15
C VAL A 175 3.57 12.71 17.72
N THR A 176 4.04 11.91 16.76
CA THR A 176 3.59 11.99 15.37
C THR A 176 2.09 11.75 15.24
N LEU A 177 1.53 10.79 15.99
CA LEU A 177 0.10 10.53 16.04
C LEU A 177 -0.68 11.78 16.48
N ILE A 178 -0.29 12.39 17.61
CA ILE A 178 -0.97 13.59 18.15
C ILE A 178 -0.84 14.76 17.18
N VAL A 179 0.37 15.04 16.68
CA VAL A 179 0.61 16.12 15.72
C VAL A 179 -0.21 15.90 14.45
N SER A 180 -0.22 14.69 13.91
CA SER A 180 -1.00 14.37 12.71
C SER A 180 -2.50 14.55 12.95
N LEU A 181 -3.03 14.14 14.12
CA LEU A 181 -4.42 14.34 14.52
C LEU A 181 -4.80 15.82 14.56
N LEU A 182 -3.96 16.67 15.18
CA LEU A 182 -4.18 18.12 15.24
C LEU A 182 -4.16 18.78 13.85
N LEU A 183 -3.42 18.19 12.90
CA LEU A 183 -3.31 18.69 11.54
C LEU A 183 -4.43 18.22 10.59
N ILE A 184 -5.25 17.22 10.96
CA ILE A 184 -6.30 16.69 10.07
C ILE A 184 -7.30 17.78 9.67
N TYR A 185 -7.89 18.48 10.65
CA TYR A 185 -8.88 19.52 10.37
C TYR A 185 -8.33 20.70 9.56
N PRO A 186 -7.20 21.35 9.93
CA PRO A 186 -6.67 22.46 9.13
C PRO A 186 -6.26 22.01 7.73
N ALA A 187 -5.72 20.80 7.56
CA ALA A 187 -5.39 20.26 6.24
C ALA A 187 -6.64 19.97 5.39
N ALA A 188 -7.72 19.47 5.98
CA ALA A 188 -8.99 19.29 5.27
C ALA A 188 -9.61 20.63 4.84
N ARG A 189 -9.51 21.66 5.68
CA ARG A 189 -9.94 23.02 5.32
C ARG A 189 -9.07 23.62 4.21
N LEU A 190 -7.77 23.36 4.24
CA LEU A 190 -6.87 23.77 3.16
C LEU A 190 -7.16 23.03 1.85
N GLN A 191 -7.45 21.73 1.89
CA GLN A 191 -7.89 20.96 0.73
C GLN A 191 -9.14 21.60 0.10
N GLN A 192 -10.17 21.88 0.91
CA GLN A 192 -11.39 22.55 0.43
C GLN A 192 -11.07 23.90 -0.22
N LEU A 193 -10.31 24.74 0.47
CA LEU A 193 -9.96 26.07 -0.02
C LEU A 193 -9.21 26.04 -1.35
N VAL A 194 -8.19 25.17 -1.47
CA VAL A 194 -7.40 25.04 -2.70
C VAL A 194 -8.28 24.49 -3.84
N MET A 195 -9.13 23.52 -3.55
CA MET A 195 -10.06 22.96 -4.54
C MET A 195 -11.04 24.01 -5.05
N ASP A 196 -11.66 24.78 -4.14
CA ASP A 196 -12.64 25.83 -4.47
C ASP A 196 -12.01 27.00 -5.23
N GLN A 197 -10.77 27.40 -4.88
CA GLN A 197 -10.12 28.58 -5.46
C GLN A 197 -9.35 28.31 -6.76
N THR A 198 -8.76 27.13 -6.90
CA THR A 198 -7.82 26.84 -8.00
C THR A 198 -8.28 25.72 -8.92
N GLY A 199 -9.23 24.87 -8.47
CA GLY A 199 -9.61 23.65 -9.17
C GLY A 199 -8.51 22.57 -9.21
N LEU A 200 -7.36 22.77 -8.57
CA LEU A 200 -6.24 21.83 -8.55
C LEU A 200 -6.51 20.66 -7.58
N TYR A 201 -7.33 19.70 -8.03
CA TYR A 201 -7.76 18.55 -7.24
C TYR A 201 -6.59 17.73 -6.67
N ASP A 202 -5.60 17.36 -7.49
CA ASP A 202 -4.47 16.53 -7.05
C ASP A 202 -3.65 17.20 -5.93
N THR A 203 -3.39 18.50 -6.07
CA THR A 203 -2.66 19.32 -5.11
C THR A 203 -3.45 19.47 -3.80
N ALA A 204 -4.74 19.80 -3.91
CA ALA A 204 -5.65 19.91 -2.77
C ALA A 204 -5.72 18.60 -1.98
N SER A 205 -5.92 17.48 -2.67
CA SER A 205 -6.04 16.16 -2.08
C SER A 205 -4.74 15.65 -1.48
N ALA A 206 -3.59 16.00 -2.06
CA ALA A 206 -2.27 15.74 -1.48
C ALA A 206 -2.08 16.45 -0.13
N LEU A 207 -2.45 17.73 -0.05
CA LEU A 207 -2.35 18.55 1.16
C LEU A 207 -3.23 18.01 2.29
N GLY A 208 -4.51 17.75 2.00
CA GLY A 208 -5.46 17.21 2.98
C GLY A 208 -5.17 15.75 3.37
N GLY A 209 -4.66 14.95 2.42
CA GLY A 209 -4.45 13.52 2.61
C GLY A 209 -3.22 13.15 3.43
N LEU A 210 -2.15 13.95 3.38
CA LEU A 210 -0.89 13.59 4.03
C LEU A 210 -1.02 13.45 5.57
N PRO A 211 -1.59 14.40 6.33
CA PRO A 211 -1.75 14.25 7.77
C PRO A 211 -2.62 13.05 8.16
N LEU A 212 -3.72 12.81 7.44
CA LEU A 212 -4.61 11.68 7.70
C LEU A 212 -3.93 10.32 7.40
N SER A 213 -3.10 10.27 6.35
CA SER A 213 -2.29 9.09 6.03
C SER A 213 -1.28 8.76 7.13
N VAL A 214 -0.59 9.79 7.64
CA VAL A 214 0.35 9.66 8.76
C VAL A 214 -0.39 9.23 10.02
N PHE A 215 -1.57 9.79 10.29
CA PHE A 215 -2.43 9.40 11.39
C PHE A 215 -2.82 7.91 11.29
N TYR A 216 -3.30 7.44 10.13
CA TYR A 216 -3.66 6.03 9.94
C TYR A 216 -2.49 5.08 10.21
N VAL A 217 -1.31 5.34 9.64
CA VAL A 217 -0.14 4.47 9.83
C VAL A 217 0.31 4.47 11.28
N THR A 218 0.43 5.65 11.90
CA THR A 218 0.90 5.75 13.29
C THR A 218 -0.12 5.19 14.28
N ALA A 219 -1.42 5.40 14.07
CA ALA A 219 -2.48 4.83 14.88
C ALA A 219 -2.44 3.30 14.80
N LEU A 220 -2.35 2.72 13.60
CA LEU A 220 -2.24 1.27 13.43
C LEU A 220 -0.98 0.70 14.07
N MET A 221 0.15 1.40 13.99
CA MET A 221 1.37 1.00 14.69
C MET A 221 1.18 0.96 16.20
N ARG A 222 0.59 2.00 16.80
CA ARG A 222 0.32 2.05 18.24
C ARG A 222 -0.71 1.02 18.68
N LEU A 223 -1.74 0.80 17.88
CA LEU A 223 -2.73 -0.26 18.11
C LEU A 223 -2.10 -1.66 18.05
N CYS A 224 -1.13 -1.87 17.16
CA CYS A 224 -0.40 -3.12 17.05
C CYS A 224 0.52 -3.41 18.25
N ASP A 225 0.74 -2.48 19.18
CA ASP A 225 1.48 -2.80 20.40
C ASP A 225 0.65 -3.69 21.35
N PHE A 226 -0.68 -3.63 21.25
CA PHE A 226 -1.59 -4.45 22.04
C PHE A 226 -1.83 -5.83 21.40
N ALA A 227 -1.47 -6.90 22.10
CA ALA A 227 -1.56 -8.27 21.57
C ALA A 227 -2.99 -8.70 21.17
N ALA A 228 -4.00 -8.27 21.94
CA ALA A 228 -5.41 -8.55 21.63
C ALA A 228 -5.84 -7.90 20.31
N VAL A 229 -5.36 -6.68 20.03
CA VAL A 229 -5.65 -5.95 18.79
C VAL A 229 -4.95 -6.60 17.61
N ARG A 230 -3.66 -6.96 17.74
CA ARG A 230 -2.94 -7.72 16.69
C ARG A 230 -3.70 -8.98 16.28
N ARG A 231 -4.24 -9.73 17.25
CA ARG A 231 -5.03 -10.94 16.98
C ARG A 231 -6.30 -10.64 16.18
N LYS A 232 -6.98 -9.52 16.48
CA LYS A 232 -8.16 -9.07 15.71
C LYS A 232 -7.79 -8.61 14.30
N LEU A 233 -6.63 -7.99 14.13
CA LEU A 233 -6.11 -7.51 12.84
C LEU A 233 -5.41 -8.60 12.01
N ALA A 234 -5.35 -9.84 12.50
CA ALA A 234 -4.75 -10.97 11.78
C ALA A 234 -5.29 -11.18 10.34
N PRO A 235 -6.59 -10.95 10.02
CA PRO A 235 -7.06 -10.99 8.64
C PRO A 235 -6.38 -9.94 7.75
N LEU A 236 -6.16 -8.72 8.25
CA LEU A 236 -5.42 -7.69 7.51
C LEU A 236 -3.96 -8.09 7.31
N ALA A 237 -3.33 -8.67 8.34
CA ALA A 237 -1.99 -9.22 8.19
C ALA A 237 -1.98 -10.24 7.04
N ALA A 238 -2.91 -11.19 7.01
CA ALA A 238 -3.01 -12.18 5.94
C ALA A 238 -3.16 -11.54 4.56
N MET A 239 -4.03 -10.52 4.42
CA MET A 239 -4.18 -9.77 3.17
C MET A 239 -2.90 -9.07 2.75
N GLY A 240 -2.21 -8.40 3.66
CA GLY A 240 -0.97 -7.67 3.37
C GLY A 240 0.22 -8.58 3.02
N ARG A 241 0.20 -9.85 3.46
CA ARG A 241 1.16 -10.87 3.01
C ARG A 241 0.95 -11.27 1.55
N MET A 242 -0.24 -10.99 1.01
CA MET A 242 -0.69 -11.27 -0.35
C MET A 242 -1.05 -9.98 -1.07
N ALA A 243 -0.36 -8.87 -0.79
CA ALA A 243 -0.76 -7.55 -1.28
C ALA A 243 -0.81 -7.43 -2.81
N LEU A 244 0.20 -7.94 -3.53
CA LEU A 244 0.19 -7.94 -4.99
C LEU A 244 -0.90 -8.87 -5.53
N THR A 245 -1.06 -10.06 -4.95
CA THR A 245 -2.12 -10.99 -5.37
C THR A 245 -3.50 -10.36 -5.18
N ASN A 246 -3.77 -9.80 -4.00
CA ASN A 246 -5.06 -9.20 -3.69
C ASN A 246 -5.32 -7.96 -4.55
N TYR A 247 -4.32 -7.11 -4.78
CA TYR A 247 -4.45 -5.95 -5.66
C TYR A 247 -4.84 -6.35 -7.09
N LEU A 248 -4.15 -7.32 -7.69
CA LEU A 248 -4.48 -7.80 -9.04
C LEU A 248 -5.85 -8.50 -9.07
N LEU A 249 -6.18 -9.29 -8.04
CA LEU A 249 -7.46 -9.98 -7.93
C LEU A 249 -8.62 -8.98 -7.75
N GLN A 250 -8.41 -7.89 -7.02
CA GLN A 250 -9.38 -6.79 -6.88
C GLN A 250 -9.77 -6.27 -8.25
N THR A 251 -8.79 -5.87 -9.07
CA THR A 251 -9.05 -5.39 -10.43
C THR A 251 -9.74 -6.46 -11.29
N ALA A 252 -9.26 -7.71 -11.26
CA ALA A 252 -9.87 -8.78 -12.05
C ALA A 252 -11.34 -9.02 -11.68
N ILE A 253 -11.67 -9.04 -10.38
CA ILE A 253 -13.05 -9.19 -9.90
C ILE A 253 -13.89 -7.99 -10.35
N VAL A 254 -13.43 -6.75 -10.10
CA VAL A 254 -14.22 -5.55 -10.42
C VAL A 254 -14.45 -5.43 -11.92
N VAL A 255 -13.44 -5.67 -12.76
CA VAL A 255 -13.59 -5.66 -14.23
C VAL A 255 -14.60 -6.72 -14.68
N SER A 256 -14.52 -7.93 -14.14
CA SER A 256 -15.43 -9.03 -14.49
C SER A 256 -16.88 -8.73 -14.09
N LEU A 257 -17.10 -8.23 -12.87
CA LEU A 257 -18.43 -7.85 -12.40
C LEU A 257 -18.96 -6.65 -13.17
N SER A 258 -18.12 -5.65 -13.44
CA SER A 258 -18.48 -4.48 -14.21
C SER A 258 -18.95 -4.84 -15.62
N ALA A 259 -18.26 -5.76 -16.28
CA ALA A 259 -18.66 -6.28 -17.59
C ALA A 259 -19.96 -7.09 -17.52
N ALA A 260 -20.14 -7.92 -16.48
CA ALA A 260 -21.33 -8.76 -16.34
C ALA A 260 -22.62 -7.95 -16.06
N PHE A 261 -22.51 -6.84 -15.33
CA PHE A 261 -23.67 -6.04 -14.89
C PHE A 261 -23.79 -4.68 -15.61
N GLY A 262 -22.92 -4.37 -16.57
CA GLY A 262 -22.94 -3.09 -17.28
C GLY A 262 -22.67 -1.87 -16.39
N TRP A 263 -21.91 -2.05 -15.30
CA TRP A 263 -21.77 -1.03 -14.25
C TRP A 263 -21.07 0.26 -14.67
N ARG A 264 -20.36 0.28 -15.80
CA ARG A 264 -19.66 1.49 -16.27
C ARG A 264 -20.61 2.66 -16.52
N GLU A 265 -21.88 2.39 -16.82
CA GLU A 265 -22.86 3.42 -17.16
C GLU A 265 -23.90 3.67 -16.05
N HIS A 266 -24.06 2.73 -15.11
CA HIS A 266 -25.25 2.71 -14.24
C HIS A 266 -24.96 2.43 -12.76
N ILE A 267 -23.70 2.29 -12.34
CA ILE A 267 -23.43 2.00 -10.92
C ILE A 267 -23.75 3.21 -10.05
N THR A 268 -24.49 2.99 -8.98
CA THR A 268 -24.70 4.01 -7.95
C THR A 268 -23.61 3.91 -6.88
N LEU A 269 -23.31 5.03 -6.23
CA LEU A 269 -22.26 5.07 -5.21
C LEU A 269 -22.52 4.12 -4.01
N PRO A 270 -23.76 3.95 -3.50
CA PRO A 270 -24.06 2.97 -2.46
C PRO A 270 -23.77 1.53 -2.91
N VAL A 271 -24.11 1.18 -4.15
CA VAL A 271 -23.83 -0.16 -4.72
C VAL A 271 -22.34 -0.38 -4.86
N LEU A 272 -21.59 0.61 -5.35
CA LEU A 272 -20.13 0.58 -5.44
C LEU A 272 -19.52 0.27 -4.06
N CYS A 273 -19.92 1.02 -3.03
CA CYS A 273 -19.43 0.82 -1.67
C CYS A 273 -19.79 -0.58 -1.11
N ALA A 274 -21.02 -1.04 -1.32
CA ALA A 274 -21.45 -2.36 -0.85
C ALA A 274 -20.66 -3.49 -1.52
N VAL A 275 -20.44 -3.41 -2.84
CA VAL A 275 -19.64 -4.37 -3.60
C VAL A 275 -18.19 -4.35 -3.15
N ALA A 276 -17.59 -3.17 -2.95
CA ALA A 276 -16.23 -3.04 -2.45
C ALA A 276 -16.07 -3.75 -1.10
N ILE A 277 -16.99 -3.51 -0.16
CA ILE A 277 -16.99 -4.18 1.16
C ILE A 277 -17.11 -5.70 1.00
N ALA A 278 -18.01 -6.19 0.15
CA ALA A 278 -18.17 -7.61 -0.10
C ALA A 278 -16.88 -8.26 -0.64
N ILE A 279 -16.22 -7.62 -1.62
CA ILE A 279 -14.93 -8.07 -2.15
C ILE A 279 -13.89 -8.14 -1.04
N LEU A 280 -13.79 -7.11 -0.20
CA LEU A 280 -12.81 -7.07 0.90
C LEU A 280 -13.04 -8.17 1.93
N ILE A 281 -14.30 -8.46 2.29
CA ILE A 281 -14.64 -9.55 3.22
C ILE A 281 -14.23 -10.91 2.64
N VAL A 282 -14.60 -11.18 1.39
CA VAL A 282 -14.26 -12.43 0.69
C VAL A 282 -12.74 -12.57 0.57
N GLN A 283 -12.04 -11.51 0.19
CA GLN A 283 -10.58 -11.52 0.08
C GLN A 283 -9.87 -11.67 1.42
N ALA A 284 -10.40 -11.08 2.50
CA ALA A 284 -9.85 -11.26 3.84
C ALA A 284 -9.98 -12.70 4.32
N ALA A 285 -11.15 -13.31 4.12
CA ALA A 285 -11.41 -14.71 4.45
C ALA A 285 -10.54 -15.66 3.60
N GLY A 286 -10.53 -15.44 2.27
CA GLY A 286 -9.74 -16.22 1.31
C GLY A 286 -8.24 -16.12 1.58
N SER A 287 -7.72 -14.92 1.85
CA SER A 287 -6.31 -14.71 2.22
C SER A 287 -5.97 -15.45 3.50
N ARG A 288 -6.84 -15.40 4.52
CA ARG A 288 -6.62 -16.11 5.78
C ARG A 288 -6.60 -17.63 5.59
N LEU A 289 -7.49 -18.17 4.77
CA LEU A 289 -7.53 -19.59 4.43
C LEU A 289 -6.27 -19.99 3.65
N TRP A 290 -5.90 -19.24 2.62
CA TRP A 290 -4.69 -19.46 1.82
C TRP A 290 -3.43 -19.49 2.68
N MET A 291 -3.30 -18.53 3.60
CA MET A 291 -2.15 -18.43 4.50
C MET A 291 -2.03 -19.59 5.50
N ARG A 292 -3.03 -20.47 5.64
CA ARG A 292 -2.89 -21.73 6.41
C ARG A 292 -1.95 -22.69 5.71
N PHE A 293 -2.06 -22.80 4.38
CA PHE A 293 -1.32 -23.76 3.56
C PHE A 293 -0.04 -23.16 2.94
N PHE A 294 -0.03 -21.86 2.65
CA PHE A 294 1.03 -21.20 1.90
C PHE A 294 1.73 -20.06 2.67
N THR A 295 2.96 -19.76 2.28
CA THR A 295 3.83 -18.76 2.95
C THR A 295 3.68 -17.34 2.37
N MET A 296 3.21 -17.22 1.13
CA MET A 296 2.94 -15.98 0.41
C MET A 296 1.83 -16.21 -0.64
N GLY A 297 1.34 -15.14 -1.26
CA GLY A 297 0.40 -15.27 -2.37
C GLY A 297 1.07 -15.73 -3.68
N PRO A 298 0.28 -16.22 -4.64
CA PRO A 298 0.77 -16.73 -5.91
C PRO A 298 1.56 -15.67 -6.70
N PHE A 299 1.08 -14.44 -6.82
CA PHE A 299 1.80 -13.39 -7.57
C PHE A 299 3.05 -12.92 -6.84
N GLU A 300 3.05 -12.88 -5.50
CA GLU A 300 4.27 -12.62 -4.73
C GLU A 300 5.32 -13.70 -4.95
N PHE A 301 4.88 -14.96 -5.07
CA PHE A 301 5.76 -16.08 -5.36
C PHE A 301 6.35 -15.98 -6.76
N LEU A 302 5.53 -15.74 -7.79
CA LEU A 302 5.99 -15.54 -9.17
C LEU A 302 6.97 -14.37 -9.27
N TRP A 303 6.65 -13.24 -8.63
CA TRP A 303 7.54 -12.08 -8.58
C TRP A 303 8.87 -12.38 -7.87
N ARG A 304 8.82 -13.15 -6.78
CA ARG A 304 10.02 -13.60 -6.06
C ARG A 304 10.84 -14.60 -6.86
N LEU A 305 10.19 -15.51 -7.58
CA LEU A 305 10.81 -16.50 -8.44
C LEU A 305 11.58 -15.81 -9.58
N GLY A 306 10.97 -14.83 -10.25
CA GLY A 306 11.67 -14.05 -11.27
C GLY A 306 12.81 -13.19 -10.69
N THR A 307 12.67 -12.70 -9.45
CA THR A 307 13.73 -11.91 -8.79
C THR A 307 14.95 -12.76 -8.42
N TYR A 308 14.75 -13.85 -7.67
CA TYR A 308 15.83 -14.65 -7.08
C TYR A 308 16.22 -15.89 -7.89
N GLY A 309 15.39 -16.30 -8.83
CA GLY A 309 15.51 -17.58 -9.53
C GLY A 309 15.00 -18.79 -8.71
N PRO A 310 14.85 -19.97 -9.36
CA PRO A 310 14.25 -21.16 -8.75
C PRO A 310 15.02 -21.71 -7.55
N LYS A 311 16.36 -21.65 -7.59
CA LYS A 311 17.23 -22.23 -6.56
C LYS A 311 17.27 -21.44 -5.26
N SER A 312 16.82 -20.18 -5.27
CA SER A 312 16.90 -19.28 -4.10
C SER A 312 15.52 -18.80 -3.62
N ALA A 313 14.44 -19.23 -4.27
CA ALA A 313 13.08 -18.97 -3.85
C ALA A 313 12.71 -19.87 -2.66
N GLN A 314 12.15 -19.27 -1.60
CA GLN A 314 11.55 -20.04 -0.51
C GLN A 314 10.35 -20.83 -1.03
N PRO A 315 10.09 -22.05 -0.49
CA PRO A 315 8.96 -22.85 -0.93
C PRO A 315 7.63 -22.14 -0.66
N LEU A 316 6.72 -22.24 -1.63
CA LEU A 316 5.38 -21.63 -1.56
C LEU A 316 4.54 -22.31 -0.48
N ARG A 317 4.53 -23.64 -0.47
CA ARG A 317 3.84 -24.45 0.55
C ARG A 317 4.61 -24.38 1.87
N ARG A 318 3.88 -24.23 2.98
CA ARG A 318 4.47 -24.42 4.31
C ARG A 318 4.90 -25.88 4.44
N LYS A 319 6.15 -26.12 4.85
CA LYS A 319 6.54 -27.46 5.30
C LYS A 319 5.70 -27.80 6.52
N ASN A 320 5.05 -28.96 6.52
CA ASN A 320 4.39 -29.46 7.73
C ASN A 320 5.49 -29.72 8.77
N GLU A 321 5.26 -29.34 10.03
CA GLU A 321 6.23 -29.55 11.12
C GLU A 321 6.66 -31.03 11.26
N GLN A 322 5.82 -31.97 10.80
CA GLN A 322 6.09 -33.41 10.74
C GLN A 322 7.04 -33.84 9.60
N GLU A 323 7.12 -33.12 8.47
CA GLU A 323 8.08 -33.43 7.39
C GLU A 323 9.48 -32.89 7.70
N ALA A 324 9.55 -31.82 8.51
CA ALA A 324 10.82 -31.22 8.93
C ALA A 324 11.60 -32.10 9.91
N SER A 325 10.91 -32.82 10.82
CA SER A 325 11.54 -33.80 11.71
C SER A 325 12.03 -35.04 10.98
N ALA A 326 11.30 -35.54 9.97
CA ALA A 326 11.71 -36.68 9.16
C ALA A 326 12.98 -36.41 8.33
N SER A 327 13.18 -35.17 7.85
CA SER A 327 14.39 -34.79 7.10
C SER A 327 15.62 -34.45 7.96
N SER A 328 15.46 -34.37 9.29
CA SER A 328 16.57 -34.12 10.22
C SER A 328 17.19 -35.41 10.76
N HIS A 329 16.57 -36.56 10.48
CA HIS A 329 16.99 -37.89 10.94
C HIS A 329 17.40 -38.84 9.79
N ALA A 330 17.54 -38.31 8.57
CA ALA A 330 18.06 -39.01 7.39
C ALA A 330 19.33 -38.31 6.91
#